data_AF-A0A947CQV9-F1
#
_entry.id   AF-A0A947CQV9-F1
#
_cell.length_a   1.000
_cell.length_b   1.000
_cell.length_c   1.000
_cell.angle_alpha   90.00
_cell.angle_beta   90.00
_cell.angle_gamma   90.00
#
_symmetry.space_group_name_H-M   'P 1'
#
loop_
_entity.id
_entity.type
_entity.pdbx_description
1 polymer ?
#
loop_
_entity_poly.entity_id
_entity_poly.type
_entity_poly.pdbx_seq_one_letter_code
_entity_poly.pdbx_strand_id
1 'polypeptide(L)'
;MIGLLLVVLAVLVAVAVVVRRRAQQDAAGGGRDTADALRAAVHAASPDSPPRRFRPRHSSSGMMAVVAVDERVGCPTCGQEYEASVRHCPADARELVPVSEVADRARDGSSACVTCHRAFEQGVRYCPHDASELVPIAVYEATRGKVGYLAPTGQALRVCPQCRRRCDWSARFCPHDGAELSVLH
;
A
#
# COMPACT_ATOMS: atom_id res chain seq x y z
N MET A 1 41.58 3.29 36.49
CA MET A 1 40.67 4.01 35.56
C MET A 1 40.09 3.12 34.47
N ILE A 2 40.90 2.39 33.69
CA ILE A 2 40.41 1.53 32.59
C ILE A 2 39.40 0.48 33.07
N GLY A 3 39.65 -0.18 34.20
CA GLY A 3 38.72 -1.19 34.76
C GLY A 3 37.33 -0.64 35.11
N LEU A 4 37.25 0.57 35.64
CA LEU A 4 35.98 1.20 36.00
C LEU A 4 35.16 1.58 34.75
N LEU A 5 35.85 1.99 33.68
CA LEU A 5 35.23 2.34 32.41
C LEU A 5 34.62 1.10 31.72
N LEU A 6 35.30 -0.06 31.78
CA LEU A 6 34.76 -1.32 31.24
C LEU A 6 33.51 -1.80 32.01
N VAL A 7 33.49 -1.64 33.33
CA VAL A 7 32.33 -2.02 34.15
C VAL A 7 31.13 -1.14 33.83
N VAL A 8 31.31 0.19 33.72
CA VAL A 8 30.23 1.11 33.34
C VAL A 8 29.68 0.77 31.95
N LEU A 9 30.55 0.47 30.99
CA LEU A 9 30.14 0.14 29.62
C LEU A 9 29.36 -1.18 29.57
N ALA A 10 29.79 -2.20 30.33
CA ALA A 10 29.06 -3.46 30.45
C ALA A 10 27.65 -3.28 31.05
N VAL A 11 27.51 -2.42 32.08
CA VAL A 11 26.20 -2.11 32.68
C VAL A 11 25.29 -1.39 31.67
N LEU A 12 25.80 -0.41 30.92
CA LEU A 12 25.02 0.30 29.90
C LEU A 12 24.52 -0.64 28.80
N VAL A 13 25.37 -1.56 28.34
CA VAL A 13 24.97 -2.58 27.34
C VAL A 13 23.88 -3.50 27.92
N ALA A 14 24.03 -3.96 29.16
CA ALA A 14 23.03 -4.80 29.82
C ALA A 14 21.67 -4.08 29.95
N VAL A 15 21.67 -2.81 30.35
CA VAL A 15 20.45 -1.99 30.44
C VAL A 15 19.79 -1.83 29.06
N ALA A 16 20.57 -1.52 28.03
CA ALA A 16 20.04 -1.37 26.67
C ALA A 16 19.40 -2.66 26.14
N VAL A 17 19.99 -3.83 26.44
CA VAL A 17 19.43 -5.13 26.05
C VAL A 17 18.12 -5.43 26.78
N VAL A 18 18.02 -5.12 28.07
CA VAL A 18 16.79 -5.33 28.85
C VAL A 18 15.65 -4.44 28.34
N VAL A 19 15.92 -3.17 28.04
CA VAL A 19 14.92 -2.23 27.50
C VAL A 19 14.41 -2.70 26.14
N ARG A 20 15.31 -3.14 25.24
CA ARG A 20 14.90 -3.71 23.94
C ARG A 20 14.03 -4.95 24.08
N ARG A 21 14.36 -5.85 25.02
CA ARG A 21 13.57 -7.08 25.24
C ARG A 21 12.16 -6.76 25.74
N ARG A 22 11.99 -5.77 26.63
CA ARG A 22 10.66 -5.36 27.11
C ARG A 22 9.80 -4.81 25.98
N ALA A 23 10.34 -3.92 25.14
CA ALA A 23 9.62 -3.40 23.99
C ALA A 23 9.16 -4.51 23.01
N GLN A 24 9.95 -5.57 22.85
CA GLN A 24 9.57 -6.73 22.03
C GLN A 24 8.48 -7.60 22.69
N GLN A 25 8.46 -7.69 24.01
CA GLN A 25 7.45 -8.45 24.76
C GLN A 25 6.08 -7.74 24.70
N ASP A 26 6.06 -6.41 24.79
CA ASP A 26 4.83 -5.63 24.67
C ASP A 26 4.19 -5.77 23.27
N ALA A 27 5.03 -5.87 22.22
CA ALA A 27 4.56 -6.11 20.86
C ALA A 27 4.01 -7.53 20.64
N ALA A 28 4.49 -8.52 21.39
CA ALA A 28 4.08 -9.93 21.22
C ALA A 28 2.85 -10.32 22.06
N GLY A 29 2.53 -9.59 23.14
CA GLY A 29 1.47 -9.94 24.09
C GLY A 29 0.05 -9.50 23.70
N GLY A 30 -0.12 -8.48 22.84
CA GLY A 30 -1.44 -7.86 22.57
C GLY A 30 -2.31 -8.51 21.50
N GLY A 31 -1.86 -9.59 20.83
CA GLY A 31 -2.51 -10.11 19.62
C GLY A 31 -3.48 -11.28 19.79
N ARG A 32 -3.59 -11.89 20.98
CA ARG A 32 -4.38 -13.13 21.14
C ARG A 32 -5.85 -12.92 21.47
N ASP A 33 -6.23 -11.82 22.13
CA ASP A 33 -7.61 -11.63 22.58
C ASP A 33 -8.53 -11.00 21.50
N THR A 34 -7.96 -10.42 20.44
CA THR A 34 -8.73 -9.76 19.36
C THR A 34 -9.16 -10.71 18.23
N ALA A 35 -8.47 -11.84 18.07
CA ALA A 35 -8.77 -12.81 17.02
C ALA A 35 -10.11 -13.55 17.25
N ASP A 36 -10.46 -13.82 18.50
CA ASP A 36 -11.74 -14.49 18.83
C ASP A 36 -12.94 -13.53 18.77
N ALA A 37 -12.72 -12.22 19.03
CA ALA A 37 -13.77 -11.21 18.91
C ALA A 37 -14.17 -10.93 17.45
N LEU A 38 -13.23 -10.94 16.50
CA LEU A 38 -13.54 -10.69 15.09
C LEU A 38 -14.31 -11.84 14.43
N ARG A 39 -14.11 -13.08 14.88
CA ARG A 39 -14.79 -14.26 14.31
C ARG A 39 -16.29 -14.28 14.62
N ALA A 40 -16.71 -13.62 15.71
CA ALA A 40 -18.13 -13.48 16.06
C ALA A 40 -18.87 -12.45 15.18
N ALA A 41 -18.18 -11.43 14.66
CA ALA A 41 -18.83 -10.35 13.91
C ALA A 41 -19.12 -10.69 12.43
N VAL A 42 -18.35 -11.61 11.83
CA VAL A 42 -18.44 -11.94 10.39
C VAL A 42 -19.68 -12.80 10.06
N HIS A 43 -20.29 -13.48 11.02
CA HIS A 43 -21.45 -14.35 10.77
C HIS A 43 -22.82 -13.63 10.76
N ALA A 44 -22.89 -12.32 11.00
CA ALA A 44 -24.16 -11.60 11.12
C ALA A 44 -24.60 -10.82 9.84
N ALA A 45 -23.83 -10.82 8.75
CA ALA A 45 -24.11 -9.93 7.61
C ALA A 45 -24.18 -10.67 6.26
N SER A 46 -25.39 -11.09 5.89
CA SER A 46 -25.82 -11.40 4.51
C SER A 46 -27.36 -11.49 4.46
N PRO A 47 -28.01 -11.32 3.30
CA PRO A 47 -27.97 -10.16 2.41
C PRO A 47 -29.39 -9.74 1.99
N ASP A 48 -29.71 -8.44 1.91
CA ASP A 48 -30.89 -8.00 1.16
C ASP A 48 -30.71 -6.55 0.69
N SER A 49 -30.41 -6.37 -0.59
CA SER A 49 -30.47 -5.04 -1.21
C SER A 49 -30.95 -5.18 -2.67
N PRO A 50 -32.06 -4.52 -3.03
CA PRO A 50 -32.68 -4.65 -4.34
C PRO A 50 -31.91 -3.87 -5.43
N PRO A 51 -32.10 -4.23 -6.72
CA PRO A 51 -31.42 -3.60 -7.84
C PRO A 51 -31.94 -2.17 -8.10
N ARG A 52 -31.07 -1.17 -8.04
CA ARG A 52 -31.38 0.20 -8.46
C ARG A 52 -31.30 0.32 -10.00
N ARG A 53 -32.42 0.73 -10.60
CA ARG A 53 -32.55 1.01 -12.04
C ARG A 53 -31.78 2.29 -12.40
N PHE A 54 -30.82 2.15 -13.31
CA PHE A 54 -30.09 3.25 -13.94
C PHE A 54 -31.01 4.02 -14.89
N ARG A 55 -31.03 5.35 -14.80
CA ARG A 55 -31.60 6.25 -15.83
C ARG A 55 -30.45 6.96 -16.55
N PRO A 56 -30.34 6.87 -17.88
CA PRO A 56 -29.37 7.65 -18.64
C PRO A 56 -29.89 9.09 -18.79
N ARG A 57 -29.05 10.06 -18.42
CA ARG A 57 -29.32 11.49 -18.60
C ARG A 57 -28.42 11.99 -19.72
N HIS A 58 -29.00 12.18 -20.90
CA HIS A 58 -28.34 12.84 -22.02
C HIS A 58 -28.39 14.36 -21.79
N SER A 59 -27.23 14.98 -21.65
CA SER A 59 -27.08 16.43 -21.79
C SER A 59 -25.95 16.72 -22.76
N SER A 60 -26.35 17.51 -23.76
CA SER A 60 -25.64 17.92 -24.96
C SER A 60 -24.68 19.08 -24.73
N SER A 61 -23.56 19.01 -25.45
CA SER A 61 -22.89 20.10 -26.18
C SER A 61 -22.36 21.32 -25.40
N GLY A 62 -21.03 21.48 -25.44
CA GLY A 62 -20.41 22.80 -25.39
C GLY A 62 -18.98 22.81 -24.89
N MET A 63 -18.04 23.12 -25.79
CA MET A 63 -16.68 23.57 -25.54
C MET A 63 -15.62 22.46 -25.34
N MET A 64 -14.88 22.20 -26.42
CA MET A 64 -13.65 21.40 -26.46
C MET A 64 -12.56 22.12 -25.66
N ALA A 65 -12.55 21.94 -24.34
CA ALA A 65 -11.29 21.99 -23.61
C ALA A 65 -10.52 20.74 -24.05
N VAL A 66 -9.39 20.93 -24.73
CA VAL A 66 -8.38 19.89 -24.87
C VAL A 66 -7.83 19.71 -23.45
N VAL A 67 -8.56 18.95 -22.64
CA VAL A 67 -8.04 18.44 -21.37
C VAL A 67 -6.89 17.57 -21.82
N ALA A 68 -5.66 18.02 -21.58
CA ALA A 68 -4.50 17.16 -21.63
C ALA A 68 -4.86 15.99 -20.71
N VAL A 69 -5.27 14.89 -21.32
CA VAL A 69 -5.65 13.69 -20.59
C VAL A 69 -4.36 13.32 -19.92
N ASP A 70 -4.31 13.46 -18.60
CA ASP A 70 -3.14 13.07 -17.83
C ASP A 70 -3.02 11.57 -18.04
N GLU A 71 -2.15 11.14 -18.97
CA GLU A 71 -1.89 9.74 -19.33
C GLU A 71 -1.16 9.00 -18.19
N ARG A 72 -1.28 9.50 -16.96
CA ARG A 72 -0.79 8.85 -15.77
C ARG A 72 -1.89 7.95 -15.25
N VAL A 73 -1.48 6.73 -14.93
CA VAL A 73 -2.34 5.74 -14.30
C VAL A 73 -1.78 5.45 -12.91
N GLY A 74 -2.64 5.29 -11.92
CA GLY A 74 -2.26 5.03 -10.54
C GLY A 74 -2.82 3.71 -10.04
N CYS A 75 -2.09 3.06 -9.15
CA CYS A 75 -2.57 1.85 -8.49
C CYS A 75 -3.60 2.24 -7.41
N PRO A 76 -4.83 1.68 -7.42
CA PRO A 76 -5.85 2.02 -6.44
C PRO A 76 -5.55 1.52 -5.01
N THR A 77 -4.48 0.74 -4.81
CA THR A 77 -4.16 0.12 -3.52
C THR A 77 -2.90 0.69 -2.88
N CYS A 78 -1.83 0.91 -3.67
CA CYS A 78 -0.59 1.50 -3.15
C CYS A 78 -0.46 3.01 -3.45
N GLY A 79 -1.36 3.58 -4.25
CA GLY A 79 -1.38 4.99 -4.64
C GLY A 79 -0.21 5.43 -5.52
N GLN A 80 0.62 4.50 -6.00
CA GLN A 80 1.75 4.82 -6.86
C GLN A 80 1.26 5.20 -8.26
N GLU A 81 1.87 6.22 -8.83
CA GLU A 81 1.66 6.68 -10.20
C GLU A 81 2.64 6.00 -11.16
N TYR A 82 2.16 5.69 -12.35
CA TYR A 82 2.87 5.03 -13.44
C TYR A 82 2.53 5.71 -14.77
N GLU A 83 3.37 5.44 -15.78
CA GLU A 83 3.07 5.80 -17.17
C GLU A 83 1.91 4.96 -17.73
N ALA A 84 1.07 5.51 -18.62
CA ALA A 84 -0.02 4.80 -19.29
C ALA A 84 0.39 3.52 -20.04
N SER A 85 1.68 3.32 -20.31
CA SER A 85 2.19 2.09 -20.92
C SER A 85 2.10 0.87 -19.99
N VAL A 86 1.99 1.10 -18.68
CA VAL A 86 1.81 0.08 -17.65
C VAL A 86 0.33 -0.14 -17.39
N ARG A 87 -0.13 -1.39 -17.45
CA ARG A 87 -1.54 -1.75 -17.21
C ARG A 87 -1.79 -2.28 -15.81
N HIS A 88 -0.78 -2.92 -15.23
CA HIS A 88 -0.88 -3.57 -13.93
C HIS A 88 0.22 -3.05 -13.00
N CYS A 89 -0.14 -2.87 -11.73
CA CYS A 89 0.80 -2.49 -10.70
C CYS A 89 1.84 -3.61 -10.48
N PRO A 90 3.15 -3.31 -10.53
CA PRO A 90 4.20 -4.31 -10.34
C PRO A 90 4.30 -4.87 -8.91
N ALA A 91 3.65 -4.21 -7.94
CA ALA A 91 3.66 -4.61 -6.54
C ALA A 91 2.53 -5.58 -6.17
N ASP A 92 1.34 -5.42 -6.76
CA ASP A 92 0.13 -6.18 -6.38
C ASP A 92 -0.73 -6.71 -7.55
N ALA A 93 -0.25 -6.56 -8.80
CA ALA A 93 -0.92 -6.97 -10.02
C ALA A 93 -2.32 -6.38 -10.27
N ARG A 94 -2.73 -5.36 -9.50
CA ARG A 94 -4.02 -4.70 -9.74
C ARG A 94 -3.96 -3.84 -10.99
N GLU A 95 -5.07 -3.80 -11.71
CA GLU A 95 -5.23 -2.92 -12.86
C GLU A 95 -5.09 -1.45 -12.42
N LEU A 96 -4.26 -0.73 -13.16
CA LEU A 96 -4.04 0.69 -12.91
C LEU A 96 -5.22 1.49 -13.47
N VAL A 97 -5.67 2.46 -12.70
CA VAL A 97 -6.79 3.34 -13.07
C VAL A 97 -6.26 4.75 -13.33
N PRO A 98 -6.96 5.61 -14.09
CA PRO A 98 -6.52 6.99 -14.30
C PRO A 98 -6.24 7.71 -12.97
N VAL A 99 -5.18 8.53 -12.90
CA VAL A 99 -4.81 9.23 -11.64
C VAL A 99 -5.95 10.11 -11.13
N SER A 100 -6.81 10.64 -12.00
CA SER A 100 -8.02 11.35 -11.58
C SER A 100 -8.95 10.48 -10.74
N GLU A 101 -9.15 9.20 -11.12
CA GLU A 101 -9.99 8.27 -10.34
C GLU A 101 -9.34 7.85 -9.02
N VAL A 102 -8.00 7.78 -8.97
CA VAL A 102 -7.28 7.55 -7.71
C VAL A 102 -7.44 8.76 -6.79
N ALA A 103 -7.29 9.98 -7.34
CA ALA A 103 -7.42 11.22 -6.59
C ALA A 103 -8.86 11.44 -6.07
N ASP A 104 -9.88 11.07 -6.83
CA ASP A 104 -11.26 11.14 -6.38
C ASP A 104 -11.52 10.20 -5.19
N ARG A 105 -10.96 8.96 -5.21
CA ARG A 105 -10.99 8.05 -4.05
C ARG A 105 -10.18 8.55 -2.85
N ALA A 106 -9.10 9.28 -3.10
CA ALA A 106 -8.32 9.93 -2.03
C ALA A 106 -9.11 11.04 -1.34
N ARG A 107 -9.94 11.78 -2.09
CA ARG A 107 -10.80 12.86 -1.59
C ARG A 107 -11.95 12.34 -0.74
N ASP A 108 -12.43 11.14 -1.01
CA ASP A 108 -13.44 10.46 -0.22
C ASP A 108 -12.87 9.93 1.11
N GLY A 109 -12.07 10.74 1.82
CA GLY A 109 -11.66 10.54 3.22
C GLY A 109 -10.91 9.24 3.52
N SER A 110 -10.32 8.60 2.50
CA SER A 110 -9.59 7.36 2.68
C SER A 110 -8.39 7.54 3.61
N SER A 111 -8.08 6.48 4.36
CA SER A 111 -6.96 6.43 5.29
C SER A 111 -5.93 5.42 4.79
N ALA A 112 -4.65 5.66 5.08
CA ALA A 112 -3.54 4.81 4.66
C ALA A 112 -2.76 4.31 5.87
N CYS A 113 -2.31 3.05 5.77
CA CYS A 113 -1.44 2.47 6.78
C CYS A 113 0.00 2.97 6.58
N VAL A 114 0.59 3.54 7.62
CA VAL A 114 2.00 4.00 7.58
C VAL A 114 3.01 2.86 7.44
N THR A 115 2.65 1.65 7.88
CA THR A 115 3.53 0.48 7.90
C THR A 115 3.48 -0.31 6.59
N CYS A 116 2.27 -0.75 6.17
CA CYS A 116 2.10 -1.54 4.95
C CYS A 116 1.77 -0.72 3.70
N HIS A 117 1.55 0.59 3.84
CA HIS A 117 1.29 1.54 2.74
C HIS A 117 0.05 1.25 1.89
N ARG A 118 -0.91 0.50 2.43
CA ARG A 118 -2.21 0.25 1.78
C ARG A 118 -3.21 1.35 2.14
N ALA A 119 -4.02 1.74 1.17
CA ALA A 119 -5.19 2.60 1.36
C ALA A 119 -6.44 1.79 1.78
N PHE A 120 -7.30 2.41 2.59
CA PHE A 120 -8.52 1.85 3.15
C PHE A 120 -9.67 2.85 3.08
N GLU A 121 -10.90 2.33 3.08
CA GLU A 121 -12.13 3.14 3.07
C GLU A 121 -12.33 3.91 4.40
N GLN A 122 -13.13 4.97 4.34
CA GLN A 122 -13.54 5.75 5.51
C GLN A 122 -14.18 4.86 6.59
N GLY A 123 -13.85 5.15 7.84
CA GLY A 123 -14.42 4.47 9.01
C GLY A 123 -13.57 3.32 9.55
N VAL A 124 -12.60 2.82 8.77
CA VAL A 124 -11.58 1.90 9.30
C VAL A 124 -10.51 2.72 10.04
N ARG A 125 -10.31 2.43 11.33
CA ARG A 125 -9.31 3.12 12.18
C ARG A 125 -7.96 2.41 12.26
N TYR A 126 -7.95 1.10 12.07
CA TYR A 126 -6.76 0.27 12.22
C TYR A 126 -6.55 -0.64 11.01
N CYS A 127 -5.31 -0.82 10.60
CA CYS A 127 -4.94 -1.71 9.51
C CYS A 127 -5.24 -3.17 9.89
N PRO A 128 -5.98 -3.93 9.06
CA PRO A 128 -6.28 -5.34 9.34
C PRO A 128 -5.06 -6.27 9.24
N HIS A 129 -3.94 -5.80 8.68
CA HIS A 129 -2.72 -6.61 8.50
C HIS A 129 -1.73 -6.49 9.65
N ASP A 130 -1.59 -5.30 10.22
CA ASP A 130 -0.55 -4.99 11.23
C ASP A 130 -1.09 -4.25 12.46
N ALA A 131 -2.40 -4.00 12.52
CA ALA A 131 -3.07 -3.26 13.59
C ALA A 131 -2.55 -1.83 13.85
N SER A 132 -1.76 -1.26 12.94
CA SER A 132 -1.33 0.13 13.05
C SER A 132 -2.49 1.08 12.78
N GLU A 133 -2.45 2.24 13.43
CA GLU A 133 -3.44 3.30 13.23
C GLU A 133 -3.37 3.83 11.80
N LEU A 134 -4.53 3.91 11.15
CA LEU A 134 -4.63 4.42 9.79
C LEU A 134 -4.64 5.94 9.83
N VAL A 135 -3.79 6.53 8.99
CA VAL A 135 -3.61 7.98 8.92
C VAL A 135 -4.37 8.50 7.70
N PRO A 136 -5.10 9.62 7.77
CA PRO A 136 -5.75 10.20 6.60
C PRO A 136 -4.77 10.38 5.44
N ILE A 137 -5.18 10.02 4.21
CA ILE A 137 -4.27 10.06 3.05
C ILE A 137 -3.59 11.42 2.88
N ALA A 138 -4.31 12.52 3.10
CA ALA A 138 -3.74 13.87 3.03
C ALA A 138 -2.54 14.08 3.98
N VAL A 139 -2.58 13.50 5.18
CA VAL A 139 -1.48 13.56 6.16
C VAL A 139 -0.37 12.58 5.79
N TYR A 140 -0.73 11.41 5.29
CA TYR A 140 0.22 10.40 4.83
C TYR A 140 1.05 10.89 3.63
N GLU A 141 0.43 11.52 2.64
CA GLU A 141 1.14 12.12 1.48
C GLU A 141 2.03 13.30 1.88
N ALA A 142 1.59 14.12 2.84
CA ALA A 142 2.39 15.22 3.36
C ALA A 142 3.65 14.73 4.10
N THR A 143 3.60 13.54 4.72
CA THR A 143 4.72 12.96 5.48
C THR A 143 5.61 12.06 4.63
N ARG A 144 5.05 11.34 3.66
CA ARG A 144 5.79 10.53 2.69
C ARG A 144 6.27 11.44 1.56
N GLY A 145 7.25 12.30 1.85
CA GLY A 145 7.83 13.21 0.86
C GLY A 145 8.05 12.50 -0.48
N LYS A 146 7.69 13.15 -1.61
CA LYS A 146 7.68 12.60 -2.98
C LYS A 146 8.84 11.62 -3.19
N VAL A 147 8.58 10.33 -3.00
CA VAL A 147 9.52 9.29 -3.39
C VAL A 147 9.38 9.23 -4.90
N GLY A 148 10.16 10.09 -5.55
CA GLY A 148 10.26 10.12 -7.00
C GLY A 148 10.57 8.73 -7.50
N TYR A 149 9.80 8.32 -8.50
CA TYR A 149 10.01 7.17 -9.35
C TYR A 149 11.51 6.82 -9.44
N LEU A 150 11.94 5.80 -8.70
CA LEU A 150 13.28 5.25 -8.87
C LEU A 150 13.24 4.57 -10.24
N ALA A 151 13.74 5.29 -11.24
CA ALA A 151 13.99 4.74 -12.57
C ALA A 151 14.74 3.41 -12.41
N PRO A 152 14.38 2.37 -13.18
CA PRO A 152 14.88 1.02 -12.96
C PRO A 152 16.40 1.03 -12.97
N THR A 153 16.99 0.87 -11.78
CA THR A 153 18.44 0.67 -11.61
C THR A 153 18.74 -0.66 -12.28
N GLY A 154 19.29 -0.63 -13.50
CA GLY A 154 19.41 -1.75 -14.44
C GLY A 154 20.25 -2.96 -13.98
N GLN A 155 20.01 -3.48 -12.79
CA GLN A 155 20.68 -4.61 -12.16
C GLN A 155 19.66 -5.75 -11.96
N ALA A 156 19.98 -6.90 -12.56
CA ALA A 156 19.30 -8.19 -12.56
C ALA A 156 17.77 -8.15 -12.85
N LEU A 157 17.39 -8.40 -14.10
CA LEU A 157 16.00 -8.33 -14.53
C LEU A 157 15.30 -9.69 -14.38
N ARG A 158 14.15 -9.71 -13.68
CA ARG A 158 13.20 -10.82 -13.76
C ARG A 158 12.55 -10.82 -15.14
N VAL A 159 12.23 -11.98 -15.69
CA VAL A 159 11.64 -12.10 -17.04
C VAL A 159 10.20 -12.62 -16.92
N CYS A 160 9.26 -11.92 -17.55
CA CYS A 160 7.88 -12.42 -17.59
C CYS A 160 7.78 -13.70 -18.44
N PRO A 161 7.17 -14.79 -17.95
CA PRO A 161 7.04 -16.02 -18.72
C PRO A 161 6.09 -15.90 -19.91
N GLN A 162 5.14 -14.96 -19.88
CA GLN A 162 4.13 -14.77 -20.93
C GLN A 162 4.65 -13.86 -22.06
N CYS A 163 4.99 -12.60 -21.74
CA CYS A 163 5.43 -11.64 -22.74
C CYS A 163 6.96 -11.57 -22.95
N ARG A 164 7.75 -12.32 -22.17
CA ARG A 164 9.24 -12.32 -22.20
C ARG A 164 9.89 -10.95 -21.97
N ARG A 165 9.13 -9.97 -21.48
CA ARG A 165 9.65 -8.64 -21.15
C ARG A 165 10.50 -8.72 -19.88
N ARG A 166 11.62 -8.02 -19.90
CA ARG A 166 12.49 -7.90 -18.74
C ARG A 166 11.95 -6.80 -17.83
N CYS A 167 11.82 -7.10 -16.55
CA CYS A 167 11.25 -6.21 -15.53
C CYS A 167 12.29 -5.92 -14.44
N ASP A 168 12.08 -4.84 -13.68
CA ASP A 168 12.91 -4.50 -12.53
C ASP A 168 12.93 -5.64 -11.49
N TRP A 169 14.04 -5.82 -10.77
CA TRP A 169 14.19 -6.83 -9.72
C TRP A 169 13.17 -6.68 -8.59
N SER A 170 12.78 -5.44 -8.30
CA SER A 170 11.79 -5.09 -7.27
C SER A 170 10.36 -5.43 -7.69
N ALA A 171 10.09 -5.59 -8.99
CA ALA A 171 8.77 -5.97 -9.49
C ALA A 171 8.51 -7.45 -9.18
N ARG A 172 7.34 -7.74 -8.58
CA ARG A 172 6.88 -9.11 -8.36
C ARG A 172 6.01 -9.61 -9.51
N PHE A 173 5.34 -8.68 -10.18
CA PHE A 173 4.42 -8.95 -11.27
C PHE A 173 4.80 -8.18 -12.52
N CYS A 174 4.47 -8.75 -13.67
CA CYS A 174 4.70 -8.10 -14.95
C CYS A 174 3.74 -6.90 -15.11
N PRO A 175 4.26 -5.70 -15.44
CA PRO A 175 3.45 -4.51 -15.62
C PRO A 175 2.46 -4.60 -16.81
N HIS A 176 2.67 -5.53 -17.73
CA HIS A 176 1.86 -5.66 -18.94
C HIS A 176 0.70 -6.64 -18.76
N ASP A 177 0.96 -7.83 -18.23
CA ASP A 177 0.00 -8.94 -18.16
C ASP A 177 -0.37 -9.36 -16.72
N GLY A 178 0.25 -8.75 -15.69
CA GLY A 178 0.00 -9.08 -14.29
C GLY A 178 0.55 -10.43 -13.84
N ALA A 179 1.24 -11.19 -14.71
CA ALA A 179 1.78 -12.49 -14.37
C ALA A 179 2.92 -12.38 -13.35
N GLU A 180 3.02 -13.37 -12.45
CA GLU A 180 4.12 -13.44 -11.47
C GLU A 180 5.47 -13.65 -12.18
N LEU A 181 6.46 -12.87 -11.78
CA LEU A 181 7.79 -12.88 -12.36
C LEU A 181 8.68 -13.90 -11.66
N SER A 182 9.12 -14.92 -12.39
CA SER A 182 10.10 -15.88 -11.89
C SER A 182 11.53 -15.34 -11.97
N VAL A 183 12.33 -15.64 -10.94
CA VAL A 183 13.77 -15.41 -10.96
C VAL A 183 14.38 -16.52 -11.82
N LEU A 184 14.99 -16.16 -12.94
CA LEU A 184 15.84 -17.08 -13.68
C LEU A 184 17.11 -17.29 -12.84
N HIS A 185 17.23 -18.48 -12.25
CA HIS A 185 18.42 -18.96 -11.56
C HIS A 185 19.45 -19.50 -12.55
#